data_AF-A0A318AT62-F1
#
_entry.id   AF-A0A318AT62-F1
#
_cell.length_a   1.000
_cell.length_b   1.000
_cell.length_c   1.000
_cell.angle_alpha   90.00
_cell.angle_beta   90.00
_cell.angle_gamma   90.00
#
_symmetry.space_group_name_H-M   'P 1'
#
loop_
_entity.id
_entity.type
_entity.pdbx_description
1 polymer ?
#
loop_
_entity_poly.entity_id
_entity_poly.type
_entity_poly.pdbx_seq_one_letter_code
_entity_poly.pdbx_strand_id
1 'polypeptide(L)'
;MSERRAYLYKGVGETVGVVTLDGRPERLIVQWPGDDPLDAEGVRGVARVKSIEKAFGAAFVALPGGADVLLPIKPDMPKLVQGGLVEIEIRTASRADKSAVARFIAEGEGEPRVQSSAPTLEEQLRHFVKSGSPTQGERALEAVEAAEADIL
;
A
#
# COMPACT_ATOMS: atom_id res chain seq x y z
N MET A 1 -2.97 -9.85 29.08
CA MET A 1 -3.72 -9.78 27.82
C MET A 1 -3.04 -8.70 27.01
N SER A 2 -2.52 -9.00 25.81
CA SER A 2 -1.76 -8.00 25.07
C SER A 2 -2.66 -6.89 24.51
N GLU A 3 -2.22 -5.64 24.65
CA GLU A 3 -2.92 -4.43 24.23
C GLU A 3 -2.17 -3.76 23.07
N ARG A 4 -2.88 -3.51 21.96
CA ARG A 4 -2.38 -2.69 20.86
C ARG A 4 -2.92 -1.28 20.93
N ARG A 5 -2.04 -0.29 20.75
CA ARG A 5 -2.43 1.14 20.63
C ARG A 5 -1.85 1.74 19.36
N ALA A 6 -2.64 2.61 18.72
CA ALA A 6 -2.25 3.31 17.51
C ALA A 6 -2.04 4.80 17.79
N TYR A 7 -1.02 5.35 17.15
CA TYR A 7 -0.62 6.75 17.24
C TYR A 7 -0.48 7.32 15.83
N LEU A 8 -0.93 8.55 15.64
CA LEU A 8 -0.86 9.26 14.37
C LEU A 8 -0.25 10.64 14.59
N TYR A 9 0.93 10.86 14.02
CA TYR A 9 1.62 12.13 14.02
C TYR A 9 1.60 12.75 12.61
N LYS A 10 1.22 14.02 12.53
CA LYS A 10 1.27 14.81 11.28
C LYS A 10 2.32 15.90 11.45
N GLY A 11 3.51 15.64 10.92
CA GLY A 11 4.64 16.55 10.95
C GLY A 11 4.70 17.46 9.72
N VAL A 12 5.71 18.31 9.68
CA VAL A 12 6.03 19.08 8.46
C VAL A 12 6.74 18.16 7.49
N GLY A 13 6.07 17.82 6.38
CA GLY A 13 6.68 17.02 5.32
C GLY A 13 6.54 15.50 5.48
N GLU A 14 5.84 15.03 6.51
CA GLU A 14 5.57 13.60 6.71
C GLU A 14 4.33 13.36 7.57
N THR A 15 3.74 12.18 7.41
CA THR A 15 2.69 11.66 8.28
C THR A 15 3.11 10.27 8.75
N VAL A 16 3.20 10.10 10.06
CA VAL A 16 3.80 8.92 10.69
C VAL A 16 2.76 8.22 11.56
N GLY A 17 2.67 6.90 11.40
CA GLY A 17 1.79 6.02 12.15
C GLY A 17 2.60 5.01 12.95
N VAL A 18 2.30 4.89 14.23
CA VAL A 18 2.94 3.90 15.11
C VAL A 18 1.87 2.99 15.70
N VAL A 19 2.14 1.68 15.67
CA VAL A 19 1.39 0.70 16.46
C VAL A 19 2.31 0.17 17.54
N THR A 20 1.85 0.21 18.78
CA THR A 20 2.54 -0.41 19.91
C THR A 20 1.82 -1.69 20.35
N LEU A 21 2.56 -2.64 20.90
CA LEU A 21 2.08 -3.82 21.61
C LEU A 21 2.61 -3.78 23.03
N ASP A 22 1.72 -3.70 24.02
CA ASP A 22 2.07 -3.60 25.44
C ASP A 22 3.09 -2.46 25.71
N GLY A 23 2.91 -1.33 25.01
CA GLY A 23 3.73 -0.13 25.11
C GLY A 23 5.04 -0.15 24.29
N ARG A 24 5.38 -1.27 23.65
CA ARG A 24 6.57 -1.37 22.78
C ARG A 24 6.20 -1.13 21.32
N PRO A 25 7.01 -0.42 20.52
CA PRO A 25 6.81 -0.33 19.08
C PRO A 25 6.69 -1.71 18.44
N GLU A 26 5.65 -1.90 17.62
CA GLU A 26 5.43 -3.11 16.82
C GLU A 26 5.45 -2.77 15.32
N ARG A 27 4.96 -1.59 14.92
CA ARG A 27 4.96 -1.11 13.54
C ARG A 27 5.22 0.39 13.47
N LEU A 28 5.98 0.79 12.46
CA LEU A 28 6.18 2.18 12.03
C LEU A 28 5.78 2.26 10.55
N ILE A 29 4.91 3.21 10.21
CA ILE A 29 4.44 3.46 8.84
C ILE A 29 4.62 4.94 8.56
N VAL A 30 5.30 5.29 7.47
CA VAL A 30 5.59 6.67 7.09
C VAL A 30 5.00 6.94 5.71
N GLN A 31 4.41 8.13 5.55
CA GLN A 31 3.92 8.65 4.29
C GLN A 31 4.52 10.02 4.03
N TRP A 32 5.05 10.23 2.83
CA TRP A 32 5.63 11.49 2.39
C TRP A 32 4.74 12.18 1.33
N PRO A 33 4.73 13.53 1.27
CA PRO A 33 3.97 14.28 0.26
C PRO A 33 4.32 13.99 -1.20
N GLY A 34 5.51 13.43 -1.47
CA GLY A 34 5.98 13.09 -2.80
C GLY A 34 5.62 11.68 -3.27
N ASP A 35 4.99 10.86 -2.42
CA ASP A 35 4.62 9.49 -2.76
C ASP A 35 3.55 9.47 -3.86
N ASP A 36 3.70 8.59 -4.86
CA ASP A 36 2.69 8.45 -5.92
C ASP A 36 1.41 7.83 -5.34
N PRO A 37 0.26 8.54 -5.38
CA PRO A 37 -0.99 8.02 -4.84
C PRO A 37 -1.52 6.78 -5.58
N LEU A 38 -1.03 6.49 -6.79
CA LEU A 38 -1.37 5.29 -7.56
C LEU A 38 -0.50 4.08 -7.22
N ASP A 39 0.60 4.31 -6.51
CA ASP A 39 1.58 3.31 -6.10
C ASP A 39 1.45 2.93 -4.61
N ALA A 40 0.45 3.50 -3.92
CA ALA A 40 0.21 3.18 -2.53
C ALA A 40 -0.47 1.79 -2.37
N GLU A 41 -0.06 1.04 -1.33
CA GLU A 41 -0.69 -0.24 -0.99
C GLU A 41 -2.20 -0.08 -0.77
N GLY A 42 -2.99 -0.96 -1.38
CA GLY A 42 -4.45 -0.96 -1.28
C GLY A 42 -5.17 -0.17 -2.38
N VAL A 43 -4.46 0.58 -3.23
CA VAL A 43 -5.06 1.16 -4.44
C VAL A 43 -5.64 0.04 -5.31
N ARG A 44 -6.87 0.22 -5.80
CA ARG A 44 -7.50 -0.69 -6.76
C ARG A 44 -7.92 0.03 -8.03
N GLY A 45 -7.87 -0.68 -9.14
CA GLY A 45 -8.41 -0.17 -10.38
C GLY A 45 -8.33 -1.16 -11.54
N VAL A 46 -8.88 -0.71 -12.66
CA VAL A 46 -8.78 -1.40 -13.95
C VAL A 46 -7.52 -0.91 -14.63
N ALA A 47 -6.53 -1.80 -14.72
CA ALA A 47 -5.24 -1.55 -15.34
C ALA A 47 -5.17 -2.20 -16.72
N ARG A 48 -4.33 -1.63 -17.60
CA ARG A 48 -4.04 -2.21 -18.91
C ARG A 48 -2.77 -3.04 -18.86
N VAL A 49 -2.81 -4.25 -19.41
CA VAL A 49 -1.62 -5.11 -19.60
C VAL A 49 -0.74 -4.50 -20.68
N LYS A 50 0.45 -4.04 -20.31
CA LYS A 50 1.43 -3.41 -21.21
C LYS A 50 2.30 -4.44 -21.92
N SER A 51 2.79 -5.42 -21.18
CA SER A 51 3.61 -6.52 -21.68
C SER A 51 3.47 -7.75 -20.79
N ILE A 52 3.86 -8.92 -21.32
CA ILE A 52 3.81 -10.20 -20.61
C ILE A 52 5.18 -10.84 -20.71
N GLU A 53 5.84 -10.98 -19.56
CA GLU A 53 7.16 -11.58 -19.42
C GLU A 53 7.03 -13.04 -18.97
N LYS A 54 6.88 -13.94 -19.95
CA LYS A 54 6.69 -15.38 -19.68
C LYS A 54 7.85 -16.02 -18.93
N ALA A 55 9.07 -15.53 -19.13
CA ALA A 55 10.28 -16.07 -18.48
C ALA A 55 10.24 -15.90 -16.94
N PHE A 56 9.60 -14.83 -16.47
CA PHE A 56 9.49 -14.52 -15.03
C PHE A 56 8.09 -14.80 -14.47
N GLY A 57 7.18 -15.33 -15.30
CA GLY A 57 5.80 -15.60 -14.90
C GLY A 57 5.06 -14.34 -14.44
N ALA A 58 5.27 -13.21 -15.11
CA ALA A 58 4.71 -11.93 -14.71
C ALA A 58 4.24 -11.10 -15.92
N ALA A 59 3.38 -10.13 -15.67
CA ALA A 59 2.97 -9.12 -16.63
C ALA A 59 3.25 -7.73 -16.06
N PHE A 60 3.56 -6.76 -16.94
CA PHE A 60 3.55 -5.36 -16.55
C PHE A 60 2.17 -4.77 -16.88
N VAL A 61 1.57 -4.12 -15.89
CA VAL A 61 0.25 -3.50 -15.97
C VAL A 61 0.34 -2.06 -15.49
N ALA A 62 -0.50 -1.17 -15.98
CA ALA A 62 -0.51 0.22 -15.49
C ALA A 62 -1.93 0.72 -15.28
N LEU A 63 -2.13 1.41 -14.15
CA LEU A 63 -3.29 2.27 -13.94
C LEU A 63 -3.14 3.54 -14.80
N PRO A 64 -4.24 4.25 -15.12
CA PRO A 64 -4.15 5.49 -15.90
C PRO A 64 -3.29 6.53 -15.18
N GLY A 65 -2.25 7.03 -15.86
CA GLY A 65 -1.34 8.03 -15.32
C GLY A 65 -0.33 7.50 -14.28
N GLY A 66 -0.39 6.21 -13.93
CA GLY A 66 0.55 5.58 -13.01
C GLY A 66 1.74 4.94 -13.71
N ALA A 67 2.74 4.56 -12.91
CA ALA A 67 3.88 3.78 -13.36
C ALA A 67 3.50 2.32 -13.72
N ASP A 68 4.43 1.62 -14.37
CA ASP A 68 4.28 0.18 -14.63
C ASP A 68 4.42 -0.60 -13.32
N VAL A 69 3.43 -1.46 -13.08
CA VAL A 69 3.28 -2.32 -11.92
C VAL A 69 3.47 -3.76 -12.34
N LEU A 70 4.20 -4.53 -11.54
CA LEU A 70 4.41 -5.94 -11.78
C LEU A 70 3.21 -6.75 -11.25
N LEU A 71 2.60 -7.55 -12.13
CA LEU A 71 1.52 -8.47 -11.82
C LEU A 71 2.02 -9.91 -11.98
N PRO A 72 2.26 -10.65 -10.88
CA PRO A 72 2.61 -12.06 -10.94
C PRO A 72 1.47 -12.87 -11.55
N ILE A 73 1.77 -13.73 -12.53
CA ILE A 73 0.82 -14.63 -13.18
C ILE A 73 0.80 -15.94 -12.40
N LYS A 74 -0.36 -16.29 -11.86
CA LYS A 74 -0.57 -17.55 -11.14
C LYS A 74 -1.27 -18.59 -12.03
N PRO A 75 -1.09 -19.90 -11.77
CA PRO A 75 -1.70 -20.95 -12.59
C PRO A 75 -3.23 -20.96 -12.63
N ASP A 76 -3.86 -20.44 -11.58
CA ASP A 76 -5.32 -20.33 -11.42
C ASP A 76 -5.92 -19.07 -12.07
N MET A 77 -5.08 -18.17 -12.59
CA MET A 77 -5.53 -16.95 -13.25
C MET A 77 -5.98 -17.22 -14.69
N PRO A 78 -6.95 -16.44 -15.20
CA PRO A 78 -7.26 -16.44 -16.62
C PRO A 78 -6.04 -15.99 -17.43
N LYS A 79 -5.99 -16.43 -18.69
CA LYS A 79 -4.87 -16.13 -19.59
C LYS A 79 -4.86 -14.64 -19.92
N LEU A 80 -3.83 -13.94 -19.48
CA LEU A 80 -3.64 -12.52 -19.80
C LEU A 80 -3.29 -12.32 -21.27
N VAL A 81 -3.76 -11.21 -21.83
CA VAL A 81 -3.49 -10.77 -23.20
C VAL A 81 -2.91 -9.37 -23.16
N GLN A 82 -1.86 -9.13 -23.94
CA GLN A 82 -1.27 -7.80 -24.05
C GLN A 82 -2.29 -6.80 -24.63
N GLY A 83 -2.39 -5.62 -24.01
CA GLY A 83 -3.44 -4.63 -24.29
C GLY A 83 -4.76 -4.91 -23.59
N GLY A 84 -4.95 -6.11 -23.01
CA GLY A 84 -6.13 -6.47 -22.24
C GLY A 84 -6.26 -5.70 -20.94
N LEU A 85 -7.43 -5.81 -20.31
CA LEU A 85 -7.76 -5.13 -19.07
C LEU A 85 -7.88 -6.11 -17.92
N VAL A 86 -7.38 -5.72 -16.76
CA VAL A 86 -7.42 -6.50 -15.53
C VAL A 86 -7.76 -5.61 -14.36
N GLU A 87 -8.55 -6.12 -13.43
CA GLU A 87 -8.71 -5.49 -12.13
C GLU A 87 -7.56 -5.91 -11.22
N ILE A 88 -6.92 -4.91 -10.61
CA ILE A 88 -5.76 -5.13 -9.75
C ILE A 88 -5.90 -4.39 -8.42
N GLU A 89 -5.16 -4.87 -7.43
CA GLU A 89 -4.90 -4.15 -6.18
C GLU A 89 -3.39 -4.09 -5.95
N ILE A 90 -2.85 -2.90 -5.67
CA ILE A 90 -1.45 -2.73 -5.26
C ILE A 90 -1.25 -3.41 -3.91
N ARG A 91 -0.33 -4.37 -3.85
CA ARG A 91 0.03 -5.12 -2.64
C ARG A 91 1.32 -4.66 -2.00
N THR A 92 2.21 -4.09 -2.80
CA THR A 92 3.47 -3.55 -2.33
C THR A 92 3.79 -2.36 -3.19
N ALA A 93 3.97 -1.20 -2.55
CA ALA A 93 4.41 0.01 -3.22
C ALA A 93 5.79 -0.18 -3.86
N SER A 94 6.11 0.61 -4.87
CA SER A 94 7.47 0.66 -5.40
C SER A 94 8.47 1.10 -4.33
N ARG A 95 9.71 0.68 -4.49
CA ARG A 95 10.81 1.07 -3.60
C ARG A 95 12.11 1.13 -4.36
N ALA A 96 12.85 2.22 -4.21
CA ALA A 96 14.14 2.44 -4.85
C ALA A 96 14.11 2.09 -6.35
N ASP A 97 14.65 0.93 -6.73
CA ASP A 97 14.78 0.41 -8.09
C ASP A 97 13.74 -0.66 -8.46
N LYS A 98 12.79 -0.96 -7.57
CA LYS A 98 11.80 -2.03 -7.74
C LYS A 98 10.40 -1.47 -7.98
N SER A 99 9.80 -1.86 -9.09
CA SER A 99 8.40 -1.59 -9.39
C SER A 99 7.47 -2.10 -8.30
N ALA A 100 6.32 -1.44 -8.18
CA ALA A 100 5.21 -1.89 -7.37
C ALA A 100 4.78 -3.31 -7.77
N VAL A 101 4.18 -4.03 -6.82
CA VAL A 101 3.61 -5.36 -7.07
C VAL A 101 2.11 -5.32 -6.83
N ALA A 102 1.35 -5.75 -7.82
CA ALA A 102 -0.09 -5.91 -7.73
C ALA A 102 -0.51 -7.37 -7.52
N ARG A 103 -1.72 -7.56 -7.02
CA ARG A 103 -2.46 -8.81 -7.17
C ARG A 103 -3.57 -8.67 -8.20
N PHE A 104 -3.84 -9.78 -8.87
CA PHE A 104 -5.03 -9.93 -9.71
C PHE A 104 -6.29 -10.02 -8.84
N ILE A 105 -7.36 -9.37 -9.29
CA ILE A 105 -8.69 -9.43 -8.69
C ILE A 105 -9.65 -10.15 -9.64
N ALA A 106 -9.78 -9.63 -10.86
CA ALA A 106 -10.71 -10.12 -11.86
C ALA A 106 -10.29 -9.66 -13.28
N GLU A 107 -10.95 -10.19 -14.30
CA GLU A 107 -10.87 -9.63 -15.65
C GLU A 107 -11.46 -8.21 -15.65
N GLY A 108 -10.80 -7.28 -16.34
CA GLY A 108 -11.19 -5.88 -16.34
C GLY A 108 -12.24 -5.57 -17.41
N GLU A 109 -13.20 -4.72 -17.07
CA GLU A 109 -14.24 -4.24 -18.00
C GLU A 109 -14.24 -2.72 -18.14
N GLY A 110 -14.68 -2.23 -19.31
CA GLY A 110 -14.80 -0.81 -19.62
C GLY A 110 -13.46 -0.16 -19.92
N GLU A 111 -13.24 1.05 -19.40
CA GLU A 111 -11.99 1.79 -19.61
C GLU A 111 -11.06 1.73 -18.38
N PRO A 112 -9.73 1.80 -18.57
CA PRO A 112 -8.77 1.93 -17.48
C PRO A 112 -9.13 3.06 -16.53
N ARG A 113 -9.20 2.77 -15.22
CA ARG A 113 -9.61 3.73 -14.19
C ARG A 113 -9.15 3.30 -12.80
N VAL A 114 -8.95 4.27 -11.92
CA VAL A 114 -8.83 4.01 -10.49
C VAL A 114 -10.23 3.79 -9.92
N GLN A 115 -10.43 2.72 -9.17
CA GLN A 115 -11.70 2.38 -8.52
C GLN A 115 -11.69 2.77 -7.04
N SER A 116 -10.57 2.54 -6.34
CA SER A 116 -10.40 2.96 -4.95
C SER A 116 -8.97 3.45 -4.72
N SER A 117 -8.84 4.56 -3.98
CA SER A 117 -7.54 5.01 -3.47
C SER A 117 -7.00 4.07 -2.40
N ALA A 118 -5.71 4.20 -2.06
CA ALA A 118 -5.18 3.57 -0.86
C ALA A 118 -5.94 4.05 0.40
N PRO A 119 -6.07 3.19 1.42
CA PRO A 119 -6.52 3.62 2.74
C PRO A 119 -5.56 4.67 3.27
N THR A 120 -6.12 5.73 3.85
CA THR A 120 -5.38 6.73 4.61
C THR A 120 -4.60 6.06 5.75
N LEU A 121 -3.51 6.67 6.19
CA LEU A 121 -2.74 6.17 7.33
C LEU A 121 -3.62 5.94 8.57
N GLU A 122 -4.61 6.83 8.80
CA GLU A 122 -5.56 6.68 9.89
C GLU A 122 -6.46 5.44 9.74
N GLU A 123 -6.94 5.14 8.53
CA GLU A 123 -7.69 3.92 8.24
C GLU A 123 -6.84 2.67 8.44
N GLN A 124 -5.58 2.69 7.97
CA GLN A 124 -4.64 1.60 8.18
C GLN A 124 -4.42 1.32 9.67
N LEU A 125 -4.18 2.37 10.47
CA LEU A 125 -3.97 2.25 11.90
C LEU A 125 -5.17 1.64 12.64
N ARG A 126 -6.40 1.96 12.22
CA ARG A 126 -7.62 1.36 12.79
C ARG A 126 -7.70 -0.15 12.60
N HIS A 127 -7.09 -0.71 11.56
CA HIS A 127 -7.07 -2.16 11.34
C HIS A 127 -6.14 -2.92 12.31
N PHE A 128 -5.19 -2.23 12.94
CA PHE A 128 -4.24 -2.86 13.87
C PHE A 128 -4.68 -2.84 15.34
N VAL A 129 -5.75 -2.10 15.67
CA VAL A 129 -6.25 -1.95 17.04
C VAL A 129 -7.68 -2.45 17.15
N LYS A 130 -8.08 -2.93 18.34
CA LYS A 130 -9.44 -3.48 18.54
C LYS A 130 -10.55 -2.42 18.40
N SER A 131 -10.28 -1.18 18.79
CA SER A 131 -11.22 -0.07 18.72
C SER A 131 -10.55 1.26 19.07
N GLY A 132 -11.06 2.36 18.52
CA GLY A 132 -10.63 3.73 18.84
C GLY A 132 -9.92 4.43 17.68
N SER A 133 -9.96 5.76 17.68
CA SER A 133 -9.15 6.56 16.76
C SER A 133 -7.69 6.60 17.24
N PRO A 134 -6.71 6.69 16.33
CA PRO A 134 -5.32 6.85 16.71
C PRO A 134 -5.12 8.05 17.64
N THR A 135 -4.28 7.88 18.66
CA THR A 135 -3.89 8.98 19.54
C THR A 135 -3.04 9.98 18.75
N GLN A 136 -3.32 11.26 18.89
CA GLN A 136 -2.62 12.35 18.18
C GLN A 136 -1.94 13.30 19.17
N GLY A 137 -1.20 14.28 18.65
CA GLY A 137 -0.53 15.32 19.45
C GLY A 137 0.80 14.84 20.04
N GLU A 138 1.20 15.40 21.17
CA GLU A 138 2.51 15.15 21.83
C GLU A 138 2.76 13.66 22.07
N ARG A 139 1.75 12.92 22.55
CA ARG A 139 1.85 11.46 22.74
C ARG A 139 2.12 10.68 21.45
N ALA A 140 1.70 11.20 20.30
CA ALA A 140 2.01 10.56 19.03
C ALA A 140 3.46 10.81 18.63
N LEU A 141 3.99 12.01 18.88
CA LEU A 141 5.40 12.33 18.66
C LEU A 141 6.29 11.46 19.56
N GLU A 142 5.99 11.36 20.86
CA GLU A 142 6.71 10.48 21.80
C GLU A 142 6.74 9.03 21.31
N ALA A 143 5.63 8.53 20.75
CA ALA A 143 5.55 7.18 20.21
C ALA A 143 6.39 7.00 18.94
N VAL A 144 6.50 8.03 18.09
CA VAL A 144 7.37 8.04 16.91
C VAL A 144 8.83 8.00 17.34
N GLU A 145 9.25 8.91 18.22
CA GLU A 145 10.62 8.96 18.73
C GLU A 145 11.04 7.63 19.38
N ALA A 146 10.15 7.02 20.16
CA ALA A 146 10.39 5.71 20.75
C ALA A 146 10.50 4.58 19.70
N ALA A 147 9.71 4.64 18.63
CA ALA A 147 9.75 3.66 17.55
C ALA A 147 11.02 3.78 16.71
N GLU A 148 11.44 5.00 16.39
CA GLU A 148 12.69 5.26 15.66
C GLU A 148 13.92 4.83 16.47
N ALA A 149 13.91 5.07 17.78
CA ALA A 149 15.00 4.65 18.67
C ALA A 149 15.15 3.13 18.82
N ASP A 150 14.08 2.34 18.60
CA ASP A 150 14.12 0.86 18.67
C ASP A 150 14.63 0.23 17.35
N ILE A 151 14.63 0.98 16.25
CA ILE A 151 15.06 0.54 14.92
C ILE A 151 16.56 0.81 14.68
N LEU A 152 17.15 1.77 15.39
CA LEU A 152 18.58 2.15 15.33
C LEU A 152 19.47 1.32 16.28
#